data_AF-A0A5B8XSR6-F1
#
_entry.id   AF-A0A5B8XSR6-F1
#
_cell.length_a   1.000
_cell.length_b   1.000
_cell.length_c   1.000
_cell.angle_alpha   90.00
_cell.angle_beta   90.00
_cell.angle_gamma   90.00
#
_symmetry.space_group_name_H-M   'P 1'
#
loop_
_entity.id
_entity.type
_entity.pdbx_description
1 polymer ?
#
loop_
_entity_poly.entity_id
_entity_poly.type
_entity_poly.pdbx_seq_one_letter_code
_entity_poly.pdbx_strand_id
1 'polypeptide(L)'
;MFSKTKLVILCATTFAISACGDDTSKAAANNGTNPNGNPGPVAPAAAINECKQACDQQKFFDCYDAAMHAGCYRDCDGASESGIELFVGCVTNDICDVECAINIQPPTPPPATTVDDCQTACNTLVTEQCIPPLDCAAQCAAASDEEKAFLDYCESTRTGCEFVEACQFEEPEPPTPQEECTASCERLGFFQCITGTDVAACTTTCATLDDQTASSFNSCVSAGICQDDSCYALISEGGGSANVAGCKSACDDMAFFDCIDAGTLSACRTTCDSASKDAVDSFIACNEGLCDDDSCYITLQSSL
;
A
#
# COMPACT_ATOMS: atom_id res chain seq x y z
N MET A 1 7.26 -15.81 26.98
CA MET A 1 6.37 -14.65 27.22
C MET A 1 6.36 -13.84 25.94
N PHE A 2 5.58 -14.27 24.95
CA PHE A 2 5.41 -13.55 23.69
C PHE A 2 4.11 -12.75 23.74
N SER A 3 4.14 -11.59 23.11
CA SER A 3 3.21 -10.46 23.30
C SER A 3 1.77 -10.80 22.90
N LYS A 4 0.84 -10.69 23.85
CA LYS A 4 -0.62 -10.88 23.70
C LYS A 4 -1.32 -9.83 22.81
N THR A 5 -0.56 -9.05 22.03
CA THR A 5 -1.05 -7.80 21.44
C THR A 5 -1.35 -7.92 19.94
N LYS A 6 -0.97 -9.03 19.28
CA LYS A 6 -0.97 -9.13 17.81
C LYS A 6 -2.28 -9.58 17.15
N LEU A 7 -3.35 -9.81 17.90
CA LEU A 7 -4.63 -10.28 17.33
C LEU A 7 -5.79 -9.27 17.44
N VAL A 8 -5.51 -8.03 17.91
CA VAL A 8 -6.57 -7.11 18.35
C VAL A 8 -6.98 -6.08 17.29
N ILE A 9 -6.32 -6.03 16.14
CA ILE A 9 -6.56 -4.98 15.12
C ILE A 9 -7.04 -5.62 13.81
N LEU A 10 -8.15 -6.35 13.86
CA LEU A 10 -8.82 -6.86 12.64
C LEU A 10 -10.20 -6.24 12.42
N CYS A 11 -10.60 -5.21 13.19
CA CYS A 11 -11.99 -4.72 13.18
C CYS A 11 -12.17 -3.20 13.05
N ALA A 12 -11.17 -2.44 12.56
CA ALA A 12 -11.29 -0.96 12.55
C ALA A 12 -11.01 -0.25 11.21
N THR A 13 -10.81 -0.94 10.09
CA THR A 13 -10.59 -0.27 8.78
C THR A 13 -11.49 -0.83 7.70
N THR A 14 -12.73 -0.34 7.67
CA THR A 14 -13.64 -0.50 6.53
C THR A 14 -13.14 0.39 5.38
N PHE A 15 -12.37 -0.18 4.45
CA PHE A 15 -12.15 0.41 3.12
C PHE A 15 -12.99 -0.36 2.11
N ALA A 16 -13.96 0.33 1.51
CA ALA A 16 -14.81 -0.22 0.47
C ALA A 16 -14.02 -0.40 -0.83
N ILE A 17 -13.74 -1.63 -1.23
CA ILE A 17 -13.30 -1.95 -2.58
C ILE A 17 -14.46 -2.63 -3.31
N SER A 18 -14.89 -1.97 -4.38
CA SER A 18 -15.96 -2.39 -5.29
C SER A 18 -15.59 -3.67 -6.02
N ALA A 19 -16.45 -4.69 -5.92
CA ALA A 19 -16.37 -5.92 -6.70
C ALA A 19 -16.70 -5.68 -8.18
N CYS A 20 -15.87 -6.22 -9.07
CA CYS A 20 -16.22 -6.48 -10.47
C CYS A 20 -16.17 -7.99 -10.69
N GLY A 21 -17.33 -8.59 -10.97
CA GLY A 21 -17.40 -9.96 -11.46
C GLY A 21 -17.16 -10.02 -12.97
N ASP A 22 -16.68 -11.15 -13.47
CA ASP A 22 -17.48 -11.97 -14.38
C ASP A 22 -16.87 -13.36 -14.64
N ASP A 23 -17.80 -14.25 -14.98
CA ASP A 23 -17.72 -15.67 -15.29
C ASP A 23 -16.57 -16.18 -16.17
N THR A 24 -16.09 -17.40 -15.89
CA THR A 24 -15.86 -18.38 -16.97
C THR A 24 -16.08 -19.83 -16.51
N SER A 25 -16.87 -20.57 -17.28
CA SER A 25 -17.23 -21.98 -17.07
C SER A 25 -16.28 -22.95 -17.78
N LYS A 26 -16.12 -24.14 -17.18
CA LYS A 26 -15.48 -25.41 -17.67
C LYS A 26 -13.98 -25.53 -17.37
N ALA A 27 -13.42 -26.66 -16.92
CA ALA A 27 -13.92 -28.03 -16.79
C ALA A 27 -13.42 -28.64 -15.47
N ALA A 28 -14.22 -29.53 -14.85
CA ALA A 28 -13.86 -30.19 -13.61
C ALA A 28 -12.62 -31.09 -13.80
N ALA A 29 -11.47 -30.65 -13.28
CA ALA A 29 -10.38 -31.54 -12.93
C ALA A 29 -10.82 -32.36 -11.71
N ASN A 30 -10.63 -33.68 -11.77
CA ASN A 30 -10.91 -34.59 -10.66
C ASN A 30 -9.96 -34.29 -9.50
N ASN A 31 -10.34 -33.35 -8.64
CA ASN A 31 -9.65 -33.10 -7.39
C ASN A 31 -9.87 -34.31 -6.49
N GLY A 32 -8.79 -35.04 -6.20
CA GLY A 32 -8.79 -36.20 -5.32
C GLY A 32 -9.13 -35.77 -3.90
N THR A 33 -10.42 -35.59 -3.63
CA THR A 33 -10.94 -35.26 -2.31
C THR A 33 -10.67 -36.43 -1.39
N ASN A 34 -9.72 -36.26 -0.47
CA ASN A 34 -9.60 -37.12 0.70
C ASN A 34 -10.79 -36.81 1.62
N PRO A 35 -11.75 -37.72 1.79
CA PRO A 35 -13.02 -37.44 2.49
C PRO A 35 -12.89 -37.28 4.01
N ASN A 36 -11.67 -37.28 4.57
CA ASN A 36 -11.45 -37.39 6.01
C ASN A 36 -10.94 -36.12 6.71
N GLY A 37 -10.81 -34.98 6.03
CA GLY A 37 -10.57 -33.65 6.68
C GLY A 37 -9.34 -33.54 7.58
N ASN A 38 -8.49 -34.55 7.66
CA ASN A 38 -7.28 -34.55 8.46
C ASN A 38 -6.18 -33.88 7.62
N PRO A 39 -5.46 -32.86 8.14
CA PRO A 39 -4.28 -32.35 7.46
C PRO A 39 -3.35 -33.53 7.23
N GLY A 40 -3.13 -33.86 5.95
CA GLY A 40 -2.19 -34.90 5.58
C GLY A 40 -0.81 -34.58 6.16
N PRO A 41 0.08 -35.58 6.30
CA PRO A 41 1.46 -35.29 6.67
C PRO A 41 2.04 -34.27 5.69
N VAL A 42 2.59 -33.18 6.24
CA VAL A 42 3.31 -32.15 5.49
C VAL A 42 4.44 -32.81 4.69
N ALA A 43 4.66 -32.36 3.46
CA ALA A 43 5.70 -32.90 2.60
C ALA A 43 7.10 -32.83 3.25
N PRO A 44 8.02 -33.77 2.92
CA PRO A 44 9.40 -33.67 3.38
C PRO A 44 10.07 -32.40 2.83
N ALA A 45 11.04 -31.85 3.55
CA ALA A 45 11.73 -30.60 3.18
C ALA A 45 12.34 -30.61 1.76
N ALA A 46 12.73 -31.78 1.25
CA ALA A 46 13.20 -31.93 -0.12
C ALA A 46 12.11 -31.57 -1.15
N ALA A 47 10.89 -32.08 -0.97
CA ALA A 47 9.75 -31.77 -1.84
C ALA A 47 9.36 -30.29 -1.73
N ILE A 48 9.35 -29.73 -0.51
CA ILE A 48 9.08 -28.28 -0.32
C ILE A 48 10.08 -27.42 -1.10
N ASN A 49 11.37 -27.78 -1.09
CA ASN A 49 12.38 -27.07 -1.86
C ASN A 49 12.19 -27.21 -3.38
N GLU A 50 11.74 -28.38 -3.87
CA GLU A 50 11.39 -28.58 -5.28
C GLU A 50 10.18 -27.72 -5.68
N CYS A 51 9.17 -27.62 -4.80
CA CYS A 51 8.03 -26.73 -4.98
C CYS A 51 8.46 -25.26 -5.10
N LYS A 52 9.31 -24.77 -4.19
CA LYS A 52 9.82 -23.38 -4.21
C LYS A 52 10.64 -23.08 -5.48
N GLN A 53 11.40 -24.05 -5.99
CA GLN A 53 12.10 -23.91 -7.27
C GLN A 53 11.13 -23.78 -8.46
N ALA A 54 10.00 -24.50 -8.45
CA ALA A 54 8.96 -24.32 -9.45
C ALA A 54 8.29 -22.94 -9.36
N CYS A 55 8.05 -22.42 -8.15
CA CYS A 55 7.60 -21.03 -7.97
C CYS A 55 8.62 -20.01 -8.52
N ASP A 56 9.92 -20.21 -8.27
CA ASP A 56 10.98 -19.36 -8.82
C ASP A 56 11.01 -19.39 -10.34
N GLN A 57 10.76 -20.55 -10.93
CA GLN A 57 10.67 -20.69 -12.38
C GLN A 57 9.53 -19.83 -12.93
N GLN A 58 8.32 -19.90 -12.36
CA GLN A 58 7.18 -19.07 -12.75
C GLN A 58 7.50 -17.57 -12.69
N LYS A 59 8.18 -17.12 -11.62
CA LYS A 59 8.61 -15.73 -11.49
C LYS A 59 9.71 -15.35 -12.49
N PHE A 60 10.66 -16.24 -12.76
CA PHE A 60 11.74 -15.98 -13.71
C PHE A 60 11.22 -15.72 -15.13
N PHE A 61 10.10 -16.34 -15.50
CA PHE A 61 9.43 -16.12 -16.78
C PHE A 61 8.36 -15.02 -16.73
N ASP A 62 8.30 -14.22 -15.66
CA ASP A 62 7.31 -13.17 -15.41
C ASP A 62 5.85 -13.67 -15.48
N CYS A 63 5.60 -14.96 -15.23
CA CYS A 63 4.25 -15.52 -15.16
C CYS A 63 3.56 -15.09 -13.86
N TYR A 64 4.33 -14.95 -12.77
CA TYR A 64 3.88 -14.47 -11.46
C TYR A 64 4.49 -13.12 -11.12
N ASP A 65 3.65 -12.21 -10.63
CA ASP A 65 4.12 -11.01 -9.96
C ASP A 65 4.72 -11.33 -8.57
N ALA A 66 5.21 -10.30 -7.89
CA ALA A 66 5.82 -10.46 -6.57
C ALA A 66 4.87 -11.05 -5.53
N ALA A 67 3.57 -10.72 -5.57
CA ALA A 67 2.59 -11.18 -4.62
C ALA A 67 2.20 -12.65 -4.88
N MET A 68 1.98 -13.02 -6.14
CA MET A 68 1.69 -14.40 -6.55
C MET A 68 2.86 -15.33 -6.24
N HIS A 69 4.11 -14.87 -6.44
CA HIS A 69 5.30 -15.64 -6.08
C HIS A 69 5.42 -15.88 -4.57
N ALA A 70 5.16 -14.86 -3.75
CA ALA A 70 5.14 -15.00 -2.30
C ALA A 70 4.03 -15.96 -1.82
N GLY A 71 2.84 -15.88 -2.43
CA GLY A 71 1.74 -16.82 -2.19
C GLY A 71 2.13 -18.27 -2.51
N CYS A 72 2.73 -18.50 -3.68
CA CYS A 72 3.22 -19.81 -4.10
C CYS A 72 4.21 -20.42 -3.10
N TYR A 73 5.15 -19.60 -2.59
CA TYR A 73 6.12 -20.02 -1.58
C TYR A 73 5.46 -20.48 -0.27
N ARG A 74 4.47 -19.72 0.20
CA ARG A 74 3.71 -20.04 1.42
C ARG A 74 2.91 -21.32 1.23
N ASP A 75 2.28 -21.49 0.08
CA ASP A 75 1.48 -22.67 -0.24
C ASP A 75 2.35 -23.95 -0.27
N CYS A 76 3.59 -23.85 -0.79
CA CYS A 76 4.55 -24.95 -0.75
C CYS A 76 4.87 -25.47 0.67
N ASP A 77 4.85 -24.61 1.69
CA ASP A 77 5.18 -25.01 3.07
C ASP A 77 4.04 -25.82 3.73
N GLY A 78 2.80 -25.64 3.26
CA GLY A 78 1.62 -26.37 3.73
C GLY A 78 1.19 -27.54 2.83
N ALA A 79 1.76 -27.65 1.63
CA ALA A 79 1.35 -28.63 0.64
C ALA A 79 1.72 -30.09 1.03
N SER A 80 0.85 -31.02 0.64
CA SER A 80 1.16 -32.45 0.68
C SER A 80 2.20 -32.82 -0.38
N GLU A 81 2.95 -33.90 -0.16
CA GLU A 81 3.96 -34.38 -1.12
C GLU A 81 3.35 -34.66 -2.51
N SER A 82 2.15 -35.25 -2.56
CA SER A 82 1.42 -35.46 -3.82
C SER A 82 0.96 -34.17 -4.49
N GLY A 83 0.60 -33.14 -3.72
CA GLY A 83 0.24 -31.84 -4.27
C GLY A 83 1.43 -31.13 -4.91
N ILE A 84 2.59 -31.20 -4.23
CA ILE A 84 3.87 -30.70 -4.75
C ILE A 84 4.26 -31.43 -6.04
N GLU A 85 4.18 -32.76 -6.08
CA GLU A 85 4.52 -33.53 -7.28
C GLU A 85 3.66 -33.12 -8.49
N LEU A 86 2.36 -32.94 -8.28
CA LEU A 86 1.43 -32.46 -9.30
C LEU A 86 1.74 -31.03 -9.75
N PHE A 87 2.03 -30.12 -8.82
CA PHE A 87 2.41 -28.74 -9.12
C PHE A 87 3.72 -28.67 -9.92
N VAL A 88 4.79 -29.29 -9.43
CA VAL A 88 6.10 -29.32 -10.10
C VAL A 88 5.98 -29.95 -11.50
N GLY A 89 5.22 -31.04 -11.62
CA GLY A 89 4.92 -31.66 -12.91
C GLY A 89 4.14 -30.75 -13.85
N CYS A 90 3.18 -29.97 -13.33
CA CYS A 90 2.41 -29.00 -14.09
C CYS A 90 3.30 -27.86 -14.61
N VAL A 91 4.06 -27.19 -13.72
CA VAL A 91 4.98 -26.09 -14.08
C VAL A 91 6.06 -26.53 -15.07
N THR A 92 6.55 -27.77 -14.96
CA THR A 92 7.54 -28.32 -15.90
C THR A 92 6.97 -28.50 -17.31
N ASN A 93 5.67 -28.81 -17.43
CA ASN A 93 5.01 -29.00 -18.72
C ASN A 93 4.50 -27.68 -19.30
N ASP A 94 4.00 -26.77 -18.47
CA ASP A 94 3.56 -25.44 -18.86
C ASP A 94 3.99 -24.39 -17.84
N ILE A 95 5.04 -23.65 -18.20
CA ILE A 95 5.77 -22.74 -17.31
C ILE A 95 4.93 -21.54 -16.87
N CYS A 96 3.84 -21.18 -17.56
CA CYS A 96 2.99 -20.04 -17.17
C CYS A 96 1.52 -20.44 -16.93
N ASP A 97 1.24 -21.70 -16.65
CA ASP A 97 -0.11 -22.11 -16.32
C ASP A 97 -0.44 -21.79 -14.85
N VAL A 98 -1.26 -20.75 -14.67
CA VAL A 98 -1.73 -20.30 -13.35
C VAL A 98 -2.57 -21.37 -12.66
N GLU A 99 -3.21 -22.28 -13.41
CA GLU A 99 -3.98 -23.39 -12.84
C GLU A 99 -3.08 -24.40 -12.12
N CYS A 100 -1.77 -24.42 -12.38
CA CYS A 100 -0.85 -25.31 -11.66
C CYS A 100 -0.91 -25.09 -10.15
N ALA A 101 -1.06 -23.83 -9.68
CA ALA A 101 -1.07 -23.47 -8.26
C ALA A 101 -2.17 -24.17 -7.46
N ILE A 102 -3.27 -24.59 -8.09
CA ILE A 102 -4.37 -25.28 -7.41
C ILE A 102 -3.94 -26.58 -6.71
N ASN A 103 -2.81 -27.17 -7.15
CA ASN A 103 -2.30 -28.43 -6.61
C ASN A 103 -1.52 -28.26 -5.30
N ILE A 104 -1.04 -27.05 -5.00
CA ILE A 104 -0.29 -26.72 -3.77
C ILE A 104 -1.06 -25.80 -2.83
N GLN A 105 -2.13 -25.16 -3.31
CA GLN A 105 -3.01 -24.39 -2.45
C GLN A 105 -3.46 -25.26 -1.26
N PRO A 106 -3.52 -24.67 -0.04
CA PRO A 106 -4.16 -25.32 1.08
C PRO A 106 -5.53 -25.84 0.62
N PRO A 107 -5.98 -27.03 1.07
CA PRO A 107 -7.32 -27.48 0.74
C PRO A 107 -8.27 -26.33 1.05
N THR A 108 -8.94 -25.83 0.00
CA THR A 108 -9.92 -24.74 0.14
C THR A 108 -10.72 -25.05 1.39
N PRO A 109 -10.78 -24.14 2.38
CA PRO A 109 -11.59 -24.37 3.56
C PRO A 109 -12.94 -24.87 3.07
N PRO A 110 -13.48 -25.97 3.62
CA PRO A 110 -14.82 -26.40 3.24
C PRO A 110 -15.73 -25.16 3.32
N PRO A 111 -16.62 -24.93 2.33
CA PRO A 111 -17.46 -23.75 2.33
C PRO A 111 -18.12 -23.64 3.70
N ALA A 112 -17.89 -22.52 4.39
CA ALA A 112 -18.36 -22.31 5.75
C ALA A 112 -19.84 -22.69 5.82
N THR A 113 -20.16 -23.69 6.62
CA THR A 113 -21.53 -24.18 6.75
C THR A 113 -22.30 -23.26 7.68
N THR A 114 -22.66 -22.08 7.17
CA THR A 114 -23.52 -21.04 7.79
C THR A 114 -22.85 -20.09 8.78
N VAL A 115 -23.49 -18.93 9.00
CA VAL A 115 -23.08 -17.85 9.93
C VAL A 115 -22.84 -18.35 11.36
N ASP A 116 -23.45 -19.48 11.75
CA ASP A 116 -23.32 -20.09 13.07
C ASP A 116 -21.90 -20.61 13.36
N ASP A 117 -21.14 -21.01 12.33
CA ASP A 117 -19.80 -21.58 12.49
C ASP A 117 -18.77 -20.51 12.89
N CYS A 118 -18.79 -19.34 12.24
CA CYS A 118 -17.91 -18.22 12.60
C CYS A 118 -18.13 -17.76 14.04
N GLN A 119 -19.40 -17.56 14.44
CA GLN A 119 -19.71 -17.07 15.78
C GLN A 119 -19.30 -18.10 16.84
N THR A 120 -19.46 -19.39 16.55
CA THR A 120 -19.02 -20.48 17.42
C THR A 120 -17.49 -20.49 17.56
N ALA A 121 -16.76 -20.45 16.44
CA ALA A 121 -15.30 -20.41 16.43
C ALA A 121 -14.75 -19.21 17.24
N CYS A 122 -15.31 -18.02 17.01
CA CYS A 122 -14.96 -16.81 17.75
C CYS A 122 -15.25 -16.96 19.26
N ASN A 123 -16.43 -17.45 19.64
CA ASN A 123 -16.79 -17.64 21.04
C ASN A 123 -15.88 -18.65 21.75
N THR A 124 -15.44 -19.71 21.05
CA THR A 124 -14.47 -20.67 21.57
C THR A 124 -13.15 -19.97 21.91
N LEU A 125 -12.62 -19.15 20.99
CA LEU A 125 -11.38 -18.40 21.21
C LEU A 125 -11.48 -17.39 22.37
N VAL A 126 -12.61 -16.71 22.53
CA VAL A 126 -12.87 -15.81 23.68
C VAL A 126 -12.94 -16.60 24.98
N THR A 127 -13.65 -17.74 24.97
CA THR A 127 -13.83 -18.60 26.15
C THR A 127 -12.51 -19.18 26.65
N GLU A 128 -11.64 -19.58 25.71
CA GLU A 128 -10.29 -20.07 26.00
C GLU A 128 -9.28 -18.95 26.31
N GLN A 129 -9.69 -17.68 26.25
CA GLN A 129 -8.84 -16.49 26.46
C GLN A 129 -7.66 -16.40 25.47
N CYS A 130 -7.82 -17.00 24.29
CA CYS A 130 -6.86 -16.83 23.20
C CYS A 130 -6.95 -15.43 22.60
N ILE A 131 -8.13 -14.81 22.68
CA ILE A 131 -8.41 -13.46 22.20
C ILE A 131 -9.12 -12.64 23.29
N PRO A 132 -9.02 -11.30 23.27
CA PRO A 132 -9.76 -10.46 24.23
C PRO A 132 -11.28 -10.63 24.09
N PRO A 133 -12.07 -10.28 25.12
CA PRO A 133 -13.52 -10.26 25.01
C PRO A 133 -13.99 -9.30 23.90
N LEU A 134 -14.79 -9.80 22.96
CA LEU A 134 -15.37 -9.03 21.86
C LEU A 134 -16.76 -9.56 21.49
N ASP A 135 -17.54 -8.76 20.76
CA ASP A 135 -18.87 -9.15 20.29
C ASP A 135 -18.75 -10.01 19.02
N CYS A 136 -18.56 -11.32 19.22
CA CYS A 136 -18.40 -12.29 18.15
C CYS A 136 -19.57 -12.31 17.15
N ALA A 137 -20.80 -12.00 17.60
CA ALA A 137 -21.96 -11.96 16.72
C ALA A 137 -21.85 -10.78 15.74
N ALA A 138 -21.52 -9.60 16.26
CA ALA A 138 -21.36 -8.40 15.43
C ALA A 138 -20.18 -8.54 14.46
N GLN A 139 -19.05 -9.11 14.90
CA GLN A 139 -17.88 -9.29 14.04
C GLN A 139 -18.13 -10.29 12.92
N CYS A 140 -18.70 -11.46 13.24
CA CYS A 140 -19.04 -12.44 12.21
C CYS A 140 -20.11 -11.94 11.24
N ALA A 141 -21.03 -11.06 11.67
CA ALA A 141 -22.00 -10.45 10.78
C ALA A 141 -21.38 -9.44 9.80
N ALA A 142 -20.27 -8.80 10.18
CA ALA A 142 -19.55 -7.85 9.35
C ALA A 142 -18.53 -8.50 8.41
N ALA A 143 -18.03 -9.70 8.76
CA ALA A 143 -17.04 -10.43 7.99
C ALA A 143 -17.58 -10.95 6.64
N SER A 144 -16.71 -10.98 5.63
CA SER A 144 -16.94 -11.66 4.35
C SER A 144 -17.02 -13.18 4.55
N ASP A 145 -17.58 -13.91 3.58
CA ASP A 145 -17.67 -15.37 3.69
C ASP A 145 -16.28 -16.05 3.64
N GLU A 146 -15.31 -15.43 2.98
CA GLU A 146 -13.91 -15.86 2.96
C GLU A 146 -13.26 -15.68 4.34
N GLU A 147 -13.49 -14.53 4.99
CA GLU A 147 -12.99 -14.28 6.35
C GLU A 147 -13.61 -15.24 7.37
N LYS A 148 -14.90 -15.55 7.23
CA LYS A 148 -15.58 -16.55 8.08
C LYS A 148 -14.98 -17.94 7.89
N ALA A 149 -14.78 -18.37 6.65
CA ALA A 149 -14.21 -19.68 6.33
C ALA A 149 -12.75 -19.78 6.80
N PHE A 150 -12.00 -18.68 6.70
CA PHE A 150 -10.64 -18.60 7.22
C PHE A 150 -10.60 -18.71 8.75
N LEU A 151 -11.50 -18.01 9.46
CA LEU A 151 -11.59 -18.12 10.91
C LEU A 151 -11.90 -19.55 11.36
N ASP A 152 -12.82 -20.23 10.70
CA ASP A 152 -13.18 -21.63 10.98
C ASP A 152 -12.00 -22.58 10.73
N TYR A 153 -11.30 -22.42 9.61
CA TYR A 153 -10.07 -23.15 9.31
C TYR A 153 -9.00 -22.93 10.40
N CYS A 154 -8.80 -21.69 10.83
CA CYS A 154 -7.80 -21.37 11.84
C CYS A 154 -8.17 -21.86 13.23
N GLU A 155 -9.46 -21.88 13.57
CA GLU A 155 -9.93 -22.48 14.81
C GLU A 155 -9.71 -23.99 14.82
N SER A 156 -10.04 -24.68 13.72
CA SER A 156 -9.93 -26.14 13.65
C SER A 156 -8.48 -26.65 13.60
N THR A 157 -7.52 -25.82 13.21
CA THR A 157 -6.10 -26.19 13.05
C THR A 157 -5.18 -25.72 14.18
N ARG A 158 -5.67 -24.86 15.09
CA ARG A 158 -4.86 -24.35 16.21
C ARG A 158 -4.50 -25.45 17.21
N THR A 159 -3.39 -25.26 17.91
CA THR A 159 -3.03 -26.06 19.09
C THR A 159 -3.02 -25.15 20.32
N GLY A 160 -4.09 -25.20 21.12
CA GLY A 160 -4.30 -24.21 22.19
C GLY A 160 -4.53 -22.82 21.59
N CYS A 161 -3.80 -21.81 22.05
CA CYS A 161 -3.87 -20.45 21.49
C CYS A 161 -2.81 -20.17 20.42
N GLU A 162 -2.10 -21.19 19.96
CA GLU A 162 -1.14 -21.08 18.86
C GLU A 162 -1.82 -21.45 17.55
N PHE A 163 -1.90 -20.47 16.65
CA PHE A 163 -2.37 -20.65 15.28
C PHE A 163 -1.23 -21.16 14.39
N VAL A 164 -1.56 -22.01 13.42
CA VAL A 164 -0.61 -22.42 12.37
C VAL A 164 -0.14 -21.21 11.57
N GLU A 165 1.03 -21.30 10.94
CA GLU A 165 1.65 -20.18 10.21
C GLU A 165 0.73 -19.61 9.11
N ALA A 166 -0.03 -20.48 8.43
CA ALA A 166 -1.04 -20.06 7.45
C ALA A 166 -2.18 -19.19 8.03
N CYS A 167 -2.38 -19.24 9.35
CA CYS A 167 -3.39 -18.51 10.11
C CYS A 167 -2.84 -17.27 10.82
N GLN A 168 -1.53 -17.06 10.72
CA GLN A 168 -0.92 -15.81 11.13
C GLN A 168 -1.20 -14.83 10.01
N PHE A 169 -2.26 -14.02 10.18
CA PHE A 169 -2.37 -12.80 9.40
C PHE A 169 -1.06 -12.03 9.64
N GLU A 170 -0.25 -11.90 8.59
CA GLU A 170 0.72 -10.83 8.55
C GLU A 170 -0.12 -9.55 8.65
N GLU A 171 -0.11 -8.98 9.86
CA GLU A 171 -0.65 -7.65 10.09
C GLU A 171 -0.05 -6.80 8.98
N PRO A 172 -0.88 -6.24 8.06
CA PRO A 172 -0.36 -5.46 6.97
C PRO A 172 0.57 -4.44 7.60
N GLU A 173 1.83 -4.40 7.13
CA GLU A 173 2.80 -3.48 7.71
C GLU A 173 2.13 -2.11 7.77
N PRO A 174 2.21 -1.41 8.93
CA PRO A 174 1.53 -0.14 9.08
C PRO A 174 1.92 0.73 7.89
N PRO A 175 0.93 1.34 7.21
CA PRO A 175 1.21 2.07 5.98
C PRO A 175 2.30 3.09 6.27
N THR A 176 3.27 3.16 5.37
CA THR A 176 4.32 4.17 5.44
C THR A 176 3.68 5.57 5.43
N PRO A 177 4.34 6.60 6.00
CA PRO A 177 3.83 7.97 5.94
C PRO A 177 3.42 8.41 4.52
N GLN A 178 4.14 7.93 3.50
CA GLN A 178 3.86 8.19 2.09
C GLN A 178 2.60 7.48 1.57
N GLU A 179 2.34 6.25 1.99
CA GLU A 179 1.11 5.52 1.66
C GLU A 179 -0.10 6.19 2.32
N GLU A 180 0.01 6.57 3.59
CA GLU A 180 -1.01 7.35 4.30
C GLU A 180 -1.26 8.73 3.64
N CYS A 181 -0.20 9.37 3.14
CA CYS A 181 -0.27 10.63 2.38
C CYS A 181 -1.04 10.44 1.07
N THR A 182 -0.74 9.37 0.33
CA THR A 182 -1.43 9.01 -0.92
C THR A 182 -2.92 8.77 -0.66
N ALA A 183 -3.26 7.96 0.35
CA ALA A 183 -4.64 7.72 0.76
C ALA A 183 -5.36 9.02 1.20
N SER A 184 -4.63 9.95 1.82
CA SER A 184 -5.15 11.26 2.18
C SER A 184 -5.46 12.11 0.95
N CYS A 185 -4.60 12.15 -0.07
CA CYS A 185 -4.86 12.83 -1.34
C CYS A 185 -6.10 12.27 -2.07
N GLU A 186 -6.24 10.94 -2.12
CA GLU A 186 -7.42 10.29 -2.73
C GLU A 186 -8.70 10.64 -1.99
N ARG A 187 -8.65 10.64 -0.66
CA ARG A 187 -9.77 11.07 0.20
C ARG A 187 -10.15 12.52 -0.05
N LEU A 188 -9.17 13.44 -0.16
CA LEU A 188 -9.44 14.83 -0.52
C LEU A 188 -10.13 14.95 -1.88
N GLY A 189 -9.69 14.17 -2.87
CA GLY A 189 -10.33 14.09 -4.19
C GLY A 189 -11.76 13.55 -4.12
N PHE A 190 -12.00 12.51 -3.33
CA PHE A 190 -13.32 11.93 -3.12
C PHE A 190 -14.32 12.95 -2.54
N PHE A 191 -13.87 13.74 -1.56
CA PHE A 191 -14.68 14.83 -0.99
C PHE A 191 -14.71 16.10 -1.84
N GLN A 192 -14.10 16.08 -3.03
CA GLN A 192 -14.00 17.22 -3.96
C GLN A 192 -13.33 18.45 -3.33
N CYS A 193 -12.45 18.26 -2.33
CA CYS A 193 -11.65 19.35 -1.78
C CYS A 193 -10.58 19.82 -2.78
N ILE A 194 -10.13 18.92 -3.65
CA ILE A 194 -9.15 19.18 -4.71
C ILE A 194 -9.67 18.58 -6.04
N THR A 195 -9.22 19.10 -7.18
CA THR A 195 -9.66 18.59 -8.49
C THR A 195 -8.99 17.27 -8.83
N GLY A 196 -9.53 16.49 -9.77
CA GLY A 196 -8.92 15.22 -10.19
C GLY A 196 -7.47 15.37 -10.69
N THR A 197 -7.13 16.51 -11.31
CA THR A 197 -5.74 16.82 -11.71
C THR A 197 -4.85 17.06 -10.48
N ASP A 198 -5.38 17.71 -9.46
CA ASP A 198 -4.67 17.98 -8.20
C ASP A 198 -4.49 16.71 -7.37
N VAL A 199 -5.41 15.75 -7.45
CA VAL A 199 -5.26 14.42 -6.80
C VAL A 199 -4.03 13.71 -7.36
N ALA A 200 -3.88 13.63 -8.68
CA ALA A 200 -2.73 12.96 -9.31
C ALA A 200 -1.39 13.64 -8.98
N ALA A 201 -1.38 14.98 -8.93
CA ALA A 201 -0.21 15.74 -8.50
C ALA A 201 0.11 15.50 -7.01
N CYS A 202 -0.91 15.47 -6.15
CA CYS A 202 -0.80 15.22 -4.72
C CYS A 202 -0.22 13.82 -4.44
N THR A 203 -0.75 12.77 -5.07
CA THR A 203 -0.26 11.39 -4.90
C THR A 203 1.17 11.23 -5.41
N THR A 204 1.50 11.83 -6.57
CA THR A 204 2.86 11.84 -7.10
C THR A 204 3.83 12.53 -6.14
N THR A 205 3.42 13.64 -5.53
CA THR A 205 4.26 14.37 -4.58
C THR A 205 4.46 13.58 -3.30
N CYS A 206 3.40 12.99 -2.73
CA CYS A 206 3.49 12.12 -1.55
C CYS A 206 4.53 11.00 -1.69
N ALA A 207 4.67 10.40 -2.88
CA ALA A 207 5.66 9.35 -3.13
C ALA A 207 7.13 9.83 -3.05
N THR A 208 7.36 11.15 -3.12
CA THR A 208 8.69 11.77 -3.10
C THR A 208 9.00 12.53 -1.80
N LEU A 209 7.99 12.75 -0.95
CA LEU A 209 8.16 13.43 0.32
C LEU A 209 8.96 12.58 1.31
N ASP A 210 9.74 13.24 2.14
CA ASP A 210 10.31 12.61 3.32
C ASP A 210 9.23 12.29 4.36
N ASP A 211 9.51 11.32 5.24
CA ASP A 211 8.57 10.82 6.24
C ASP A 211 7.98 11.92 7.14
N GLN A 212 8.78 12.94 7.47
CA GLN A 212 8.36 14.01 8.38
C GLN A 212 7.35 14.93 7.68
N THR A 213 7.59 15.29 6.43
CA THR A 213 6.66 16.13 5.65
C THR A 213 5.37 15.38 5.35
N ALA A 214 5.45 14.11 4.95
CA ALA A 214 4.28 13.26 4.74
C ALA A 214 3.44 13.09 6.02
N SER A 215 4.08 12.83 7.17
CA SER A 215 3.39 12.73 8.47
C SER A 215 2.72 14.04 8.89
N SER A 216 3.36 15.18 8.61
CA SER A 216 2.81 16.51 8.90
C SER A 216 1.57 16.78 8.06
N PHE A 217 1.60 16.42 6.77
CA PHE A 217 0.43 16.48 5.90
C PHE A 217 -0.72 15.59 6.40
N ASN A 218 -0.44 14.33 6.77
CA ASN A 218 -1.45 13.42 7.30
C ASN A 218 -2.10 13.95 8.58
N SER A 219 -1.30 14.53 9.47
CA SER A 219 -1.78 15.17 10.69
C SER A 219 -2.65 16.39 10.40
N CYS A 220 -2.31 17.15 9.36
CA CYS A 220 -3.07 18.32 8.94
C CYS A 220 -4.43 17.92 8.33
N VAL A 221 -4.45 16.99 7.37
CA VAL A 221 -5.68 16.53 6.71
C VAL A 221 -6.63 15.79 7.66
N SER A 222 -6.09 15.05 8.63
CA SER A 222 -6.90 14.36 9.65
C SER A 222 -7.60 15.32 10.62
N ALA A 223 -7.11 16.55 10.77
CA ALA A 223 -7.75 17.59 11.59
C ALA A 223 -8.95 18.27 10.89
N GLY A 224 -9.07 18.15 9.57
CA GLY A 224 -10.19 18.71 8.81
C GLY A 224 -10.05 18.49 7.30
N ILE A 225 -11.10 17.96 6.67
CA ILE A 225 -10.98 17.34 5.34
C ILE A 225 -10.89 18.37 4.20
N CYS A 226 -11.55 19.54 4.28
CA CYS A 226 -11.50 20.53 3.17
C CYS A 226 -11.37 21.99 3.64
N GLN A 227 -11.02 22.26 4.90
CA GLN A 227 -11.15 23.62 5.45
C GLN A 227 -9.84 24.38 5.60
N ASP A 228 -8.70 23.72 5.40
CA ASP A 228 -7.42 24.34 5.63
C ASP A 228 -6.53 24.25 4.39
N ASP A 229 -6.57 25.31 3.57
CA ASP A 229 -5.69 25.48 2.41
C ASP A 229 -4.21 25.40 2.83
N SER A 230 -3.88 25.63 4.10
CA SER A 230 -2.51 25.49 4.63
C SER A 230 -2.03 24.04 4.67
N CYS A 231 -2.92 23.05 4.76
CA CYS A 231 -2.53 21.64 4.65
C CYS A 231 -2.04 21.30 3.25
N TYR A 232 -2.68 21.87 2.23
CA TYR A 232 -2.26 21.68 0.84
C TYR A 232 -0.99 22.47 0.52
N ALA A 233 -0.79 23.61 1.19
CA ALA A 233 0.44 24.38 1.10
C ALA A 233 1.67 23.51 1.39
N LEU A 234 1.63 22.65 2.41
CA LEU A 234 2.72 21.72 2.76
C LEU A 234 3.16 20.80 1.62
N ILE A 235 2.23 20.36 0.76
CA ILE A 235 2.54 19.55 -0.42
C ILE A 235 3.02 20.42 -1.58
N SER A 236 2.41 21.60 -1.76
CA SER A 236 2.78 22.53 -2.83
C SER A 236 4.15 23.21 -2.61
N GLU A 237 4.54 23.37 -1.34
CA GLU A 237 5.80 23.98 -0.89
C GLU A 237 6.94 22.95 -0.87
N GLY A 238 6.64 21.68 -0.61
CA GLY A 238 7.64 20.60 -0.48
C GLY A 238 8.14 19.95 -1.77
N GLY A 239 7.51 20.21 -2.94
CA GLY A 239 7.79 19.44 -4.17
C GLY A 239 7.97 20.23 -5.47
N GLY A 240 7.65 21.53 -5.49
CA GLY A 240 7.90 22.35 -6.68
C GLY A 240 9.37 22.74 -6.76
N SER A 241 10.08 22.37 -7.83
CA SER A 241 11.35 23.03 -8.12
C SER A 241 11.10 24.55 -8.20
N ALA A 242 12.03 25.35 -7.66
CA ALA A 242 11.94 26.80 -7.75
C ALA A 242 11.66 27.19 -9.21
N ASN A 243 10.82 28.21 -9.46
CA ASN A 243 10.53 28.69 -10.81
C ASN A 243 11.74 29.46 -11.38
N VAL A 244 12.86 28.78 -11.59
CA VAL A 244 14.15 29.35 -12.01
C VAL A 244 13.99 30.08 -13.35
N ALA A 245 13.16 29.55 -14.25
CA ALA A 245 12.87 30.20 -15.52
C ALA A 245 12.14 31.54 -15.32
N GLY A 246 11.12 31.59 -14.45
CA GLY A 246 10.43 32.82 -14.08
C GLY A 246 11.36 33.81 -13.37
N CYS A 247 12.21 33.33 -12.46
CA CYS A 247 13.21 34.16 -11.77
C CYS A 247 14.19 34.80 -12.77
N LYS A 248 14.71 34.03 -13.73
CA LYS A 248 15.61 34.57 -14.77
C LYS A 248 14.91 35.55 -15.70
N SER A 249 13.64 35.29 -16.04
CA SER A 249 12.83 36.25 -16.81
C SER A 249 12.64 37.56 -16.05
N ALA A 250 12.36 37.50 -14.74
CA ALA A 250 12.25 38.69 -13.91
C ALA A 250 13.58 39.48 -13.85
N CYS A 251 14.73 38.79 -13.72
CA CYS A 251 16.05 39.44 -13.84
C CYS A 251 16.23 40.14 -15.21
N ASP A 252 15.77 39.51 -16.30
CA ASP A 252 15.87 40.06 -17.64
C ASP A 252 14.97 41.29 -17.82
N ASP A 253 13.77 41.27 -17.25
CA ASP A 253 12.86 42.41 -17.25
C ASP A 253 13.47 43.58 -16.48
N MET A 254 14.07 43.34 -15.30
CA MET A 254 14.78 44.37 -14.55
C MET A 254 15.93 44.99 -15.35
N ALA A 255 16.70 44.19 -16.08
CA ALA A 255 17.77 44.70 -16.94
C ALA A 255 17.22 45.44 -18.17
N PHE A 256 16.10 44.99 -18.74
CA PHE A 256 15.45 45.64 -19.87
C PHE A 256 14.93 47.04 -19.51
N PHE A 257 14.45 47.22 -18.29
CA PHE A 257 14.01 48.52 -17.76
C PHE A 257 15.14 49.35 -17.12
N ASP A 258 16.42 48.97 -17.33
CA ASP A 258 17.61 49.64 -16.78
C ASP A 258 17.63 49.73 -15.24
N CYS A 259 16.93 48.83 -14.53
CA CYS A 259 16.88 48.79 -13.07
C CYS A 259 18.15 48.19 -12.45
N ILE A 260 18.82 47.31 -13.21
CA ILE A 260 20.07 46.66 -12.83
C ILE A 260 21.05 46.71 -14.00
N ASP A 261 22.36 46.79 -13.71
CA ASP A 261 23.39 46.77 -14.74
C ASP A 261 23.69 45.35 -15.26
N ALA A 262 24.47 45.25 -16.34
CA ALA A 262 24.82 43.97 -16.95
C ALA A 262 25.60 43.01 -16.02
N GLY A 263 26.37 43.56 -15.06
CA GLY A 263 27.07 42.74 -14.07
C GLY A 263 26.10 42.14 -13.04
N THR A 264 25.15 42.96 -12.59
CA THR A 264 24.08 42.63 -11.65
C THR A 264 23.10 41.63 -12.26
N LEU A 265 22.77 41.76 -13.55
CA LEU A 265 21.98 40.78 -14.29
C LEU A 265 22.59 39.37 -14.26
N SER A 266 23.90 39.28 -14.52
CA SER A 266 24.59 37.98 -14.49
C SER A 266 24.53 37.36 -13.09
N ALA A 267 24.74 38.17 -12.04
CA ALA A 267 24.65 37.71 -10.66
C ALA A 267 23.22 37.29 -10.29
N CYS A 268 22.20 38.03 -10.71
CA CYS A 268 20.78 37.73 -10.51
C CYS A 268 20.41 36.36 -11.09
N ARG A 269 20.78 36.10 -12.34
CA ARG A 269 20.52 34.80 -12.99
C ARG A 269 21.23 33.64 -12.29
N THR A 270 22.46 33.84 -11.79
CA THR A 270 23.18 32.82 -11.01
C THR A 270 22.52 32.57 -9.65
N THR A 271 22.08 33.63 -8.97
CA THR A 271 21.32 33.51 -7.72
C THR A 271 20.04 32.69 -7.91
N CYS A 272 19.31 32.90 -9.01
CA CYS A 272 18.12 32.11 -9.34
C CYS A 272 18.39 30.60 -9.48
N ASP A 273 19.61 30.17 -9.84
CA ASP A 273 19.96 28.75 -9.98
C ASP A 273 20.17 28.04 -8.64
N SER A 274 20.37 28.80 -7.55
CA SER A 274 20.67 28.27 -6.21
C SER A 274 19.73 28.75 -5.12
N ALA A 275 18.86 29.73 -5.40
CA ALA A 275 17.90 30.26 -4.45
C ALA A 275 16.81 29.23 -4.10
N SER A 276 16.31 29.31 -2.86
CA SER A 276 15.15 28.52 -2.44
C SER A 276 13.91 28.92 -3.24
N LYS A 277 12.91 28.03 -3.30
CA LYS A 277 11.62 28.32 -3.92
C LYS A 277 10.98 29.59 -3.34
N ASP A 278 10.95 29.73 -2.02
CA ASP A 278 10.37 30.90 -1.34
C ASP A 278 11.07 32.21 -1.73
N ALA A 279 12.40 32.16 -1.87
CA ALA A 279 13.20 33.29 -2.33
C ALA A 279 12.87 33.67 -3.78
N VAL A 280 12.74 32.67 -4.66
CA VAL A 280 12.37 32.85 -6.06
C VAL A 280 10.95 33.40 -6.21
N ASP A 281 9.97 32.84 -5.49
CA ASP A 281 8.57 33.27 -5.59
C ASP A 281 8.38 34.68 -5.01
N SER A 282 9.05 34.98 -3.88
CA SER A 282 9.07 36.33 -3.31
C SER A 282 9.70 37.35 -4.25
N PHE A 283 10.77 36.98 -4.95
CA PHE A 283 11.42 37.84 -5.93
C PHE A 283 10.54 38.09 -7.16
N ILE A 284 9.91 37.06 -7.72
CA ILE A 284 8.99 37.20 -8.86
C ILE A 284 7.83 38.12 -8.48
N ALA A 285 7.21 37.90 -7.31
CA ALA A 285 6.12 38.75 -6.83
C ALA A 285 6.55 40.21 -6.60
N CYS A 286 7.76 40.43 -6.09
CA CYS A 286 8.33 41.77 -5.94
C CYS A 286 8.48 42.48 -7.30
N ASN A 287 8.87 41.74 -8.34
CA ASN A 287 9.13 42.27 -9.68
C ASN A 287 7.85 42.62 -10.48
N GLU A 288 6.67 42.12 -10.08
CA GLU A 288 5.39 42.45 -10.74
C GLU A 288 5.00 43.94 -10.58
N GLY A 289 5.65 44.67 -9.65
CA GLY A 289 5.31 46.04 -9.26
C GLY A 289 5.81 47.18 -10.16
N LEU A 290 6.51 46.91 -11.27
CA LEU A 290 7.43 47.85 -11.95
C LEU A 290 8.61 48.25 -11.05
N CYS A 291 9.82 48.29 -11.63
CA CYS A 291 11.03 48.62 -10.89
C CYS A 291 10.96 50.02 -10.25
N ASP A 292 10.77 50.07 -8.94
CA ASP A 292 11.00 51.31 -8.18
C ASP A 292 12.48 51.46 -7.76
N ASP A 293 13.26 50.37 -7.67
CA ASP A 293 14.72 50.33 -7.39
C ASP A 293 15.31 48.88 -7.46
N ASP A 294 16.55 48.67 -6.97
CA ASP A 294 17.22 47.36 -6.85
C ASP A 294 16.80 46.55 -5.61
N SER A 295 15.80 47.00 -4.84
CA SER A 295 15.43 46.39 -3.54
C SER A 295 14.91 44.96 -3.67
N CYS A 296 14.19 44.63 -4.75
CA CYS A 296 13.74 43.26 -5.01
C CYS A 296 14.93 42.30 -5.16
N TYR A 297 15.99 42.75 -5.83
CA TYR A 297 17.20 41.95 -6.00
C TYR A 297 18.00 41.82 -4.69
N ILE A 298 18.09 42.89 -3.89
CA ILE A 298 18.72 42.85 -2.55
C ILE A 298 18.00 41.83 -1.66
N THR A 299 16.66 41.77 -1.73
CA THR A 299 15.86 40.81 -0.98
C THR A 299 16.18 39.38 -1.40
N LEU A 300 16.24 39.10 -2.70
CA LEU A 300 16.64 37.79 -3.24
C LEU A 300 18.06 37.38 -2.80
N GLN A 301 19.02 38.32 -2.77
CA GLN A 301 20.37 38.04 -2.28
C GLN A 301 20.41 37.73 -0.78
N SER A 302 19.57 38.38 0.02
CA SER A 302 19.53 38.20 1.48
C SER A 302 18.92 36.86 1.92
N SER A 303 18.23 36.19 1.01
CA SER A 303 17.60 34.88 1.21
C SER A 303 18.44 33.67 0.75
N LEU A 304 19.65 33.93 0.21
CA LEU A 304 20.67 32.90 -0.02
C LEU A 304 21.41 32.54 1.27
#